data_AF-B7Q2P4-F1
#
_entry.id   AF-B7Q2P4-F1
#
_cell.length_a   1.000
_cell.length_b   1.000
_cell.length_c   1.000
_cell.angle_alpha   90.00
_cell.angle_beta   90.00
_cell.angle_gamma   90.00
#
_symmetry.space_group_name_H-M   'P 1'
#
loop_
_entity.id
_entity.type
_entity.pdbx_description
1 polymer ?
#
loop_
_entity_poly.entity_id
_entity_poly.type
_entity_poly.pdbx_seq_one_letter_code
_entity_poly.pdbx_strand_id
1 'polypeptide(L)'
;MCVRLANKGYYHPLANVWKALFLSENKRYHVTAWTLVEVVKGRCNAKGFFEKKVSRVLVTAVETDDIDVIHRLLDVVLHLEIETCYGTVLSFLLEFYCDGNDLDNVQRTFAHAQERRVELNPVTFYRYTCFLSSHGIQIPREVLLAKYKMDQRQSSKGSGIKFKF
;
A
#
# COMPACT_ATOMS: atom_id res chain seq x y z
N MET A 1 -30.68 0.26 1.49
CA MET A 1 -30.53 -0.79 2.53
C MET A 1 -29.24 -0.62 3.34
N CYS A 2 -28.07 -0.49 2.71
CA CYS A 2 -26.77 -0.42 3.40
C CYS A 2 -26.63 0.76 4.36
N VAL A 3 -27.18 1.95 4.03
CA VAL A 3 -27.25 3.10 4.94
C VAL A 3 -27.98 2.76 6.24
N ARG A 4 -29.10 2.03 6.16
CA ARG A 4 -29.88 1.63 7.35
C ARG A 4 -29.09 0.66 8.21
N LEU A 5 -28.34 -0.27 7.61
CA LEU A 5 -27.47 -1.20 8.33
C LEU A 5 -26.29 -0.49 8.99
N ALA A 6 -25.68 0.46 8.28
CA ALA A 6 -24.61 1.28 8.82
C ALA A 6 -25.11 2.17 9.97
N ASN A 7 -26.31 2.74 9.87
CA ASN A 7 -26.91 3.55 10.95
C ASN A 7 -27.15 2.72 12.22
N LYS A 8 -27.37 1.41 12.07
CA LYS A 8 -27.52 0.45 13.17
C LYS A 8 -26.19 -0.17 13.63
N GLY A 9 -25.05 0.25 13.06
CA GLY A 9 -23.73 -0.24 13.45
C GLY A 9 -23.34 -1.63 12.94
N TYR A 10 -24.03 -2.19 11.95
CA TYR A 10 -23.72 -3.52 11.39
C TYR A 10 -22.51 -3.50 10.44
N TYR A 11 -21.35 -3.04 10.91
CA TYR A 11 -20.15 -2.86 10.09
C TYR A 11 -19.45 -4.16 9.70
N HIS A 12 -19.49 -5.20 10.55
CA HIS A 12 -18.85 -6.48 10.23
C HIS A 12 -19.50 -7.16 9.00
N PRO A 13 -20.83 -7.30 8.92
CA PRO A 13 -21.48 -7.76 7.68
C PRO A 13 -21.18 -6.87 6.48
N LEU A 14 -21.22 -5.54 6.65
CA LEU A 14 -20.95 -4.60 5.55
C LEU A 14 -19.53 -4.73 5.00
N ALA A 15 -18.52 -4.91 5.86
CA ALA A 15 -17.15 -5.13 5.45
C ALA A 15 -16.96 -6.46 4.71
N ASN A 16 -17.70 -7.51 5.08
CA ASN A 16 -17.67 -8.78 4.35
C ASN A 16 -18.32 -8.67 2.96
N VAL A 17 -19.46 -7.98 2.87
CA VAL A 17 -20.14 -7.72 1.60
C VAL A 17 -19.26 -6.84 0.71
N TRP A 18 -18.68 -5.78 1.27
CA TRP A 18 -17.71 -4.94 0.58
C TRP A 18 -16.59 -5.78 -0.02
N LYS A 19 -15.92 -6.63 0.78
CA LYS A 19 -14.83 -7.48 0.30
C LYS A 19 -15.26 -8.37 -0.87
N ALA A 20 -16.43 -8.99 -0.80
CA ALA A 20 -16.94 -9.87 -1.85
C ALA A 20 -17.23 -9.10 -3.15
N LEU A 21 -17.83 -7.91 -3.06
CA LEU A 21 -18.11 -7.06 -4.21
C LEU A 21 -16.82 -6.46 -4.80
N PHE A 22 -15.88 -6.10 -3.93
CA PHE A 22 -14.62 -5.47 -4.29
C PHE A 22 -13.70 -6.40 -5.08
N LEU A 23 -13.65 -7.67 -4.70
CA LEU A 23 -12.88 -8.74 -5.34
C LEU A 23 -13.63 -9.43 -6.50
N SER A 24 -14.83 -9.00 -6.84
CA SER A 24 -15.57 -9.65 -7.92
C SER A 24 -14.97 -9.32 -9.28
N GLU A 25 -14.97 -10.29 -10.19
CA GLU A 25 -14.64 -10.08 -11.61
C GLU A 25 -15.64 -9.13 -12.32
N ASN A 26 -16.86 -8.99 -11.77
CA ASN A 26 -17.87 -8.12 -12.36
C ASN A 26 -17.66 -6.66 -11.95
N LYS A 27 -17.19 -5.85 -12.90
CA LYS A 27 -16.94 -4.40 -12.72
C LYS A 27 -18.12 -3.60 -12.17
N ARG A 28 -19.37 -4.03 -12.41
CA ARG A 28 -20.56 -3.36 -11.84
C ARG A 28 -20.59 -3.45 -10.31
N TYR A 29 -20.03 -4.51 -9.75
CA TYR A 29 -19.95 -4.68 -8.30
C TYR A 29 -18.86 -3.80 -7.66
N HIS A 30 -17.86 -3.36 -8.42
CA HIS A 30 -16.85 -2.41 -7.92
C HIS A 30 -17.48 -1.06 -7.55
N VAL A 31 -18.40 -0.56 -8.37
CA VAL A 31 -19.16 0.68 -8.07
C VAL A 31 -19.99 0.51 -6.80
N THR A 32 -20.60 -0.67 -6.62
CA THR A 32 -21.37 -0.98 -5.41
C THR A 32 -20.45 -1.09 -4.18
N ALA A 33 -19.26 -1.67 -4.34
CA ALA A 33 -18.24 -1.74 -3.30
C ALA A 33 -17.78 -0.33 -2.88
N TRP A 34 -17.52 0.56 -3.85
CA TRP A 34 -17.18 1.96 -3.57
C TRP A 34 -18.32 2.68 -2.83
N THR A 35 -19.56 2.48 -3.28
CA THR A 35 -20.74 3.06 -2.60
C THR A 35 -20.83 2.62 -1.14
N LEU A 36 -20.44 1.37 -0.81
CA LEU A 36 -20.37 0.92 0.59
C LEU A 36 -19.30 1.66 1.40
N VAL A 37 -18.15 1.96 0.80
CA VAL A 37 -17.07 2.74 1.40
C VAL A 37 -17.55 4.15 1.73
N GLU A 38 -18.20 4.82 0.77
CA GLU A 38 -18.82 6.14 0.98
C GLU A 38 -19.85 6.12 2.11
N VAL A 39 -20.69 5.08 2.14
CA VAL A 39 -21.72 4.95 3.18
C VAL A 39 -21.11 4.87 4.57
N VAL A 40 -19.94 4.22 4.74
CA VAL A 40 -19.32 4.04 6.05
C VAL A 40 -18.34 5.13 6.45
N LYS A 41 -17.94 5.99 5.50
CA LYS A 41 -17.01 7.10 5.77
C LYS A 41 -17.54 8.04 6.84
N GLY A 42 -16.65 8.50 7.71
CA GLY A 42 -16.96 9.41 8.81
C GLY A 42 -17.77 8.78 9.96
N ARG A 43 -18.14 7.50 9.87
CA ARG A 43 -18.86 6.82 10.94
C ARG A 43 -17.90 6.21 11.95
N CYS A 44 -18.18 6.42 13.23
CA CYS A 44 -17.37 5.87 14.31
C CYS A 44 -17.25 4.34 14.18
N ASN A 45 -16.05 3.83 14.41
CA ASN A 45 -15.71 2.41 14.46
C ASN A 45 -15.80 1.62 13.14
N ALA A 46 -16.33 2.18 12.04
CA ALA A 46 -16.46 1.44 10.80
C ALA A 46 -15.09 1.09 10.18
N LYS A 47 -14.15 2.03 10.23
CA LYS A 47 -12.77 1.92 9.72
C LYS A 47 -12.09 0.60 10.10
N GLY A 48 -12.11 0.26 11.39
CA GLY A 48 -11.44 -0.95 11.91
C GLY A 48 -12.01 -2.26 11.37
N PHE A 49 -13.25 -2.29 10.89
CA PHE A 49 -13.81 -3.49 10.25
C PHE A 49 -13.31 -3.68 8.82
N PHE A 50 -13.09 -2.60 8.09
CA PHE A 50 -12.54 -2.62 6.73
C PHE A 50 -11.04 -2.88 6.76
N GLU A 51 -10.33 -2.25 7.70
CA GLU A 51 -8.90 -2.49 7.97
C GLU A 51 -8.59 -3.99 8.14
N LYS A 52 -9.40 -4.71 8.93
CA LYS A 52 -9.28 -6.17 9.12
C LYS A 52 -9.44 -7.01 7.85
N LYS A 53 -9.90 -6.43 6.75
CA LYS A 53 -10.09 -7.11 5.46
C LYS A 53 -8.97 -6.81 4.47
N VAL A 54 -8.21 -5.72 4.67
CA VAL A 54 -7.14 -5.27 3.75
C VAL A 54 -6.14 -6.39 3.47
N SER A 55 -5.61 -7.05 4.50
CA SER A 55 -4.62 -8.13 4.33
C SER A 55 -5.12 -9.27 3.45
N ARG A 56 -6.39 -9.66 3.60
CA ARG A 56 -7.00 -10.71 2.78
C ARG A 56 -7.21 -10.26 1.33
N VAL A 57 -7.59 -9.00 1.12
CA VAL A 57 -7.72 -8.44 -0.24
C VAL A 57 -6.36 -8.41 -0.93
N LEU A 58 -5.30 -8.00 -0.23
CA LEU A 58 -3.92 -8.01 -0.75
C LEU A 58 -3.45 -9.42 -1.12
N VAL A 59 -3.64 -10.41 -0.25
CA VAL A 59 -3.28 -11.80 -0.54
C VAL A 59 -3.98 -12.28 -1.81
N THR A 60 -5.30 -12.05 -1.93
CA THR A 60 -6.03 -12.43 -3.15
C THR A 60 -5.50 -11.70 -4.38
N ALA A 61 -5.24 -10.40 -4.30
CA ALA A 61 -4.70 -9.63 -5.42
C ALA A 61 -3.35 -10.17 -5.92
N VAL A 62 -2.47 -10.56 -4.99
CA VAL A 62 -1.17 -11.19 -5.29
C VAL A 62 -1.36 -12.55 -5.93
N GLU A 63 -2.23 -13.40 -5.36
CA GLU A 63 -2.50 -14.75 -5.89
C GLU A 63 -3.10 -14.73 -7.30
N THR A 64 -3.86 -13.68 -7.64
CA THR A 64 -4.49 -13.52 -8.96
C THR A 64 -3.72 -12.60 -9.91
N ASP A 65 -2.55 -12.10 -9.51
CA ASP A 65 -1.76 -11.11 -10.27
C ASP A 65 -2.59 -9.88 -10.71
N ASP A 66 -3.53 -9.44 -9.86
CA ASP A 66 -4.48 -8.37 -10.17
C ASP A 66 -4.05 -7.05 -9.52
N ILE A 67 -3.22 -6.31 -10.24
CA ILE A 67 -2.74 -4.99 -9.80
C ILE A 67 -3.87 -3.94 -9.68
N ASP A 68 -4.97 -4.07 -10.44
CA ASP A 68 -6.11 -3.15 -10.37
C ASP A 68 -6.78 -3.24 -8.99
N VAL A 69 -6.88 -4.44 -8.41
CA VAL A 69 -7.37 -4.63 -7.04
C VAL A 69 -6.51 -3.87 -6.04
N ILE A 70 -5.19 -3.84 -6.21
CA ILE A 70 -4.28 -3.15 -5.28
C ILE A 70 -4.41 -1.63 -5.42
N HIS A 71 -4.53 -1.11 -6.64
CA HIS A 71 -4.81 0.31 -6.86
C HIS A 71 -6.13 0.75 -6.22
N ARG A 72 -7.22 0.03 -6.51
CA ARG A 72 -8.51 0.33 -5.89
C ARG A 72 -8.45 0.20 -4.37
N LEU A 73 -7.60 -0.67 -3.82
CA LEU A 73 -7.46 -0.85 -2.38
C LEU A 73 -6.71 0.33 -1.75
N LEU A 74 -5.72 0.87 -2.46
CA LEU A 74 -5.04 2.10 -2.07
C LEU A 74 -6.04 3.25 -1.95
N ASP A 75 -6.94 3.40 -2.92
CA ASP A 75 -8.00 4.42 -2.89
C ASP A 75 -8.91 4.25 -1.66
N VAL A 76 -9.32 3.02 -1.34
CA VAL A 76 -10.14 2.74 -0.15
C VAL A 76 -9.39 3.07 1.13
N VAL A 77 -8.12 2.67 1.23
CA VAL A 77 -7.27 2.94 2.41
C VAL A 77 -7.08 4.44 2.63
N LEU A 78 -6.82 5.19 1.56
CA LEU A 78 -6.72 6.65 1.61
C LEU A 78 -8.05 7.30 1.99
N HIS A 79 -9.14 6.85 1.36
CA HIS A 79 -10.45 7.46 1.53
C HIS A 79 -11.08 7.22 2.91
N LEU A 80 -10.79 6.07 3.53
CA LEU A 80 -11.15 5.73 4.92
C LEU A 80 -10.05 6.08 5.93
N GLU A 81 -8.97 6.72 5.47
CA GLU A 81 -7.84 7.19 6.28
C GLU A 81 -7.16 6.06 7.09
N ILE A 82 -7.09 4.83 6.56
CA ILE A 82 -6.50 3.64 7.21
C ILE A 82 -4.97 3.68 7.17
N GLU A 83 -4.38 4.63 7.90
CA GLU A 83 -2.93 4.88 7.94
C GLU A 83 -2.08 3.62 8.20
N THR A 84 -2.53 2.75 9.10
CA THR A 84 -1.86 1.48 9.45
C THR A 84 -1.68 0.54 8.26
N CYS A 85 -2.53 0.65 7.24
CA CYS A 85 -2.48 -0.19 6.05
C CYS A 85 -1.76 0.46 4.88
N TYR A 86 -1.52 1.77 4.93
CA TYR A 86 -1.04 2.53 3.78
C TYR A 86 0.35 2.08 3.33
N GLY A 87 1.29 1.90 4.27
CA GLY A 87 2.62 1.37 3.99
C GLY A 87 2.59 -0.04 3.40
N THR A 88 1.75 -0.92 3.95
CA THR A 88 1.58 -2.28 3.43
C THR A 88 1.08 -2.27 1.98
N VAL A 89 0.01 -1.53 1.67
CA VAL A 89 -0.55 -1.51 0.30
C VAL A 89 0.44 -0.90 -0.70
N LEU A 90 1.11 0.20 -0.34
CA LEU A 90 2.16 0.78 -1.18
C LEU A 90 3.34 -0.17 -1.38
N SER A 91 3.71 -0.91 -0.34
CA SER A 91 4.75 -1.93 -0.44
C SER A 91 4.41 -2.99 -1.48
N PHE A 92 3.18 -3.51 -1.48
CA PHE A 92 2.74 -4.48 -2.49
C PHE A 92 2.73 -3.89 -3.91
N LEU A 93 2.25 -2.66 -4.11
CA LEU A 93 2.33 -2.00 -5.43
C LEU A 93 3.77 -1.90 -5.93
N LEU A 94 4.69 -1.51 -5.06
CA LEU A 94 6.09 -1.38 -5.40
C LEU A 94 6.71 -2.73 -5.78
N GLU A 95 6.37 -3.79 -5.05
CA GLU A 95 6.79 -5.16 -5.39
C GLU A 95 6.25 -5.61 -6.76
N PHE A 96 4.97 -5.36 -7.04
CA PHE A 96 4.37 -5.64 -8.34
C PHE A 96 5.09 -4.96 -9.49
N TYR A 97 5.41 -3.67 -9.36
CA TYR A 97 6.14 -2.97 -10.42
C TYR A 97 7.59 -3.44 -10.55
N CYS A 98 8.23 -3.84 -9.45
CA CYS A 98 9.56 -4.45 -9.52
C CYS A 98 9.51 -5.78 -10.27
N ASP A 99 8.53 -6.63 -9.96
CA ASP A 99 8.36 -7.94 -10.58
C ASP A 99 7.94 -7.82 -12.07
N GLY A 100 7.15 -6.80 -12.41
CA GLY A 100 6.78 -6.43 -13.78
C GLY A 100 7.86 -5.68 -14.57
N ASN A 101 9.03 -5.43 -13.98
CA ASN A 101 10.14 -4.69 -14.57
C ASN A 101 9.78 -3.27 -15.06
N ASP A 102 8.88 -2.59 -14.33
CA ASP A 102 8.38 -1.24 -14.66
C ASP A 102 9.11 -0.17 -13.84
N LEU A 103 10.26 0.28 -14.36
CA LEU A 103 11.13 1.24 -13.69
C LEU A 103 10.43 2.57 -13.35
N ASP A 104 9.60 3.08 -14.28
CA ASP A 104 8.93 4.36 -14.11
C ASP A 104 7.96 4.32 -12.94
N ASN A 105 7.11 3.28 -12.88
CA ASN A 105 6.15 3.14 -11.80
C ASN A 105 6.81 2.75 -10.47
N VAL A 106 7.91 1.98 -10.48
CA VAL A 106 8.74 1.73 -9.30
C VAL A 106 9.24 3.04 -8.70
N GLN A 107 9.86 3.91 -9.50
CA GLN A 107 10.42 5.16 -9.01
C GLN A 107 9.35 6.13 -8.50
N ARG A 108 8.23 6.26 -9.23
CA ARG A 108 7.09 7.10 -8.81
C ARG A 108 6.48 6.61 -7.50
N THR A 109 6.27 5.30 -7.36
CA THR A 109 5.70 4.72 -6.14
C THR A 109 6.62 4.91 -4.95
N PHE A 110 7.93 4.72 -5.14
CA PHE A 110 8.91 4.96 -4.08
C PHE A 110 8.97 6.45 -3.68
N ALA A 111 9.00 7.36 -4.65
CA ALA A 111 8.96 8.80 -4.39
C ALA A 111 7.71 9.20 -3.60
N HIS A 112 6.55 8.64 -3.96
CA HIS A 112 5.30 8.88 -3.24
C HIS A 112 5.36 8.40 -1.77
N ALA A 113 5.96 7.23 -1.53
CA ALA A 113 6.17 6.72 -0.18
C ALA A 113 7.07 7.64 0.65
N GLN A 114 8.14 8.18 0.05
CA GLN A 114 9.05 9.14 0.70
C GLN A 114 8.36 10.46 1.03
N GLU A 115 7.62 11.04 0.09
CA GLU A 115 6.88 12.30 0.26
C GLU A 115 5.89 12.21 1.44
N ARG A 116 5.19 11.08 1.53
CA ARG A 116 4.22 10.82 2.60
C ARG A 116 4.84 10.27 3.88
N ARG A 117 6.17 10.14 3.95
CA ARG A 117 6.92 9.59 5.10
C ARG A 117 6.41 8.22 5.54
N VAL A 118 6.07 7.39 4.56
CA VAL A 118 5.55 6.05 4.78
C VAL A 118 6.71 5.10 4.97
N GLU A 119 6.67 4.34 6.05
CA GLU A 119 7.59 3.24 6.24
C GLU A 119 7.17 2.07 5.34
N LEU A 120 8.03 1.71 4.39
CA LEU A 120 7.86 0.53 3.56
C LEU A 120 8.28 -0.72 4.32
N ASN A 121 7.69 -1.87 3.99
CA ASN A 121 8.12 -3.15 4.54
C ASN A 121 9.62 -3.38 4.24
N PRO A 122 10.42 -3.87 5.21
CA PRO A 122 11.85 -4.06 5.01
C PRO A 122 12.20 -4.96 3.80
N VAL A 123 11.37 -5.97 3.53
CA VAL A 123 11.53 -6.87 2.38
C VAL A 123 11.32 -6.11 1.06
N THR A 124 10.26 -5.31 0.97
CA THR A 124 10.01 -4.44 -0.19
C THR A 124 11.17 -3.47 -0.41
N PHE A 125 11.66 -2.86 0.67
CA PHE A 125 12.76 -1.92 0.59
C PHE A 125 14.04 -2.59 0.05
N TYR A 126 14.35 -3.80 0.52
CA TYR A 126 15.45 -4.60 -0.01
C TYR A 126 15.25 -4.90 -1.50
N ARG A 127 14.07 -5.40 -1.90
CA ARG A 127 13.72 -5.68 -3.30
C ARG A 127 13.93 -4.47 -4.20
N TYR A 128 13.45 -3.30 -3.79
CA TYR A 128 13.67 -2.05 -4.52
C TYR A 128 15.15 -1.73 -4.72
N THR A 129 16.00 -1.90 -3.69
CA THR A 129 17.44 -1.68 -3.86
C THR A 129 18.08 -2.67 -4.84
N CYS A 130 17.66 -3.94 -4.82
CA CYS A 130 18.12 -4.93 -5.78
C CYS A 130 17.66 -4.60 -7.21
N PHE A 131 16.42 -4.13 -7.35
CA PHE A 131 15.84 -3.70 -8.62
C PHE A 131 16.61 -2.53 -9.25
N LEU A 132 16.95 -1.51 -8.46
CA LEU A 132 17.80 -0.41 -8.95
C LEU A 132 19.17 -0.91 -9.39
N SER A 133 19.79 -1.79 -8.58
CA SER A 133 21.10 -2.35 -8.89
C SER A 133 21.10 -3.18 -10.18
N SER A 134 20.03 -3.96 -10.44
CA SER A 134 19.93 -4.76 -11.68
C SER A 134 19.77 -3.89 -12.92
N HIS A 135 19.25 -2.67 -12.77
CA HIS A 135 19.15 -1.66 -13.84
C HIS A 135 20.40 -0.78 -13.96
N GLY A 136 21.46 -1.05 -13.18
CA GLY A 136 22.67 -0.22 -13.14
C GLY A 136 22.45 1.18 -12.56
N ILE A 137 21.33 1.39 -11.85
CA ILE A 137 20.98 2.68 -11.25
C ILE A 137 21.69 2.78 -9.89
N GLN A 138 22.41 3.89 -9.71
CA GLN A 138 23.03 4.19 -8.43
C GLN A 138 21.95 4.36 -7.35
N ILE A 139 22.02 3.55 -6.30
CA ILE A 139 21.07 3.63 -5.19
C ILE A 139 21.29 4.97 -4.47
N PRO A 140 20.24 5.82 -4.33
CA PRO A 140 20.38 7.10 -3.67
C PRO A 140 20.87 6.96 -2.22
N ARG A 141 21.69 7.92 -1.76
CA ARG A 141 22.32 7.86 -0.44
C ARG A 141 21.28 7.81 0.68
N GLU A 142 20.18 8.51 0.53
CA GLU A 142 19.07 8.56 1.48
C GLU A 142 18.45 7.17 1.66
N VAL A 143 18.31 6.43 0.55
CA VAL A 143 17.82 5.05 0.53
C VAL A 143 18.80 4.14 1.26
N LEU A 144 20.11 4.30 1.03
CA LEU A 144 21.13 3.51 1.74
C LEU A 144 21.13 3.81 3.25
N LEU A 145 21.04 5.08 3.64
CA LEU A 145 20.97 5.45 5.06
C LEU A 145 19.74 4.83 5.75
N ALA A 146 18.58 4.85 5.09
CA ALA A 146 17.37 4.19 5.57
C ALA A 146 17.57 2.67 5.69
N LYS A 147 18.18 2.02 4.67
CA LYS A 147 18.50 0.57 4.69
C LYS A 147 19.28 0.15 5.92
N TYR A 148 20.31 0.92 6.25
CA TYR A 148 21.27 0.60 7.31
C TYR A 148 20.92 1.23 8.66
N LYS A 149 19.73 1.85 8.79
CA LYS A 149 19.27 2.56 10.00
C LYS A 149 20.31 3.55 10.53
N MET A 150 21.02 4.23 9.63
CA MET A 150 22.07 5.17 10.01
C MET A 150 21.49 6.57 10.22
N ASP A 151 21.78 7.18 11.37
CA ASP A 151 21.38 8.56 11.66
C ASP A 151 22.05 9.56 10.71
N GLN A 152 21.24 10.46 10.12
CA GLN A 152 21.75 11.55 9.27
C GLN A 152 22.82 12.40 9.98
N ARG A 153 22.74 12.53 11.32
CA ARG A 153 23.67 13.28 12.17
C ARG A 153 25.05 12.62 12.32
N GLN A 154 25.17 11.30 12.16
CA GLN A 154 26.47 10.63 12.08
C GLN A 154 27.09 10.81 10.68
N SER A 155 26.25 11.03 9.67
CA SER A 155 26.63 11.17 8.27
C SER A 155 27.18 12.56 7.88
N SER A 156 26.88 13.60 8.67
CA SER A 156 27.35 14.98 8.46
C SER A 156 28.77 15.22 8.99
N LYS A 157 29.32 14.29 9.78
CA LYS A 157 30.75 14.26 10.12
C LYS A 157 31.53 13.51 9.03
N GLY A 158 31.66 14.14 7.87
CA GLY A 158 32.75 14.04 6.88
C GLY A 158 33.58 12.75 6.70
N SER A 159 33.10 11.57 7.05
CA SER A 159 33.80 10.31 6.85
C SER A 159 33.08 9.51 5.78
N GLY A 160 33.83 9.13 4.75
CA GLY A 160 33.32 8.38 3.61
C GLY A 160 32.78 7.02 4.04
N ILE A 161 31.50 6.97 4.38
CA ILE A 161 30.74 5.72 4.51
C ILE A 161 30.67 5.13 3.10
N LYS A 162 31.63 4.26 2.78
CA LYS A 162 31.62 3.46 1.57
C LYS A 162 30.59 2.35 1.77
N PHE A 163 29.44 2.49 1.12
CA PHE A 163 28.53 1.37 0.94
C PHE A 163 29.24 0.36 0.02
N LYS A 164 29.56 -0.82 0.53
CA LYS A 164 30.08 -1.92 -0.28
C LYS A 164 28.88 -2.56 -0.98
N PHE A 165 28.88 -2.50 -2.31
CA PHE A 165 27.92 -3.16 -3.18
C PHE A 165 28.49 -4.51 -3.62
#